data_AF-A0A2V7CR72-F1
#
_entry.id   AF-A0A2V7CR72-F1
#
_cell.length_a   1.000
_cell.length_b   1.000
_cell.length_c   1.000
_cell.angle_alpha   90.00
_cell.angle_beta   90.00
_cell.angle_gamma   90.00
#
_symmetry.space_group_name_H-M   'P 1'
#
loop_
_entity.id
_entity.type
_entity.pdbx_description
1 polymer ?
#
loop_
_entity_poly.entity_id
_entity_poly.type
_entity_poly.pdbx_seq_one_letter_code
_entity_poly.pdbx_strand_id
1 'polypeptide(L)'
;KFIVHFVPYRVTGDGAGKITGTDWSQIKERYADSILEWIDDAFLPGIRKRIVARSVQSPVDYERRMRSAVQGTHQHGAFLPYQVGGFRPIPEFADYRSPVANVYLCGAGSHPGSGITMGPGRNAAEAICGDLKLTFPGKTFAKV
;
A
#
# COMPACT_ATOMS: atom_id res chain seq x y z
N LYS A 1 -0.90 11.29 12.71
CA LYS A 1 -0.85 10.94 11.26
C LYS A 1 -2.26 10.59 10.83
N PHE A 2 -2.79 11.24 9.80
CA PHE A 2 -4.10 10.91 9.23
C PHE A 2 -3.88 10.20 7.89
N ILE A 3 -4.66 9.14 7.65
CA ILE A 3 -4.68 8.42 6.38
C ILE A 3 -6.14 8.45 5.93
N VAL A 4 -6.37 8.95 4.72
CA VAL A 4 -7.70 8.93 4.12
C VAL A 4 -7.68 7.90 3.01
N HIS A 5 -8.52 6.89 3.15
CA HIS A 5 -8.67 5.83 2.17
C HIS A 5 -9.67 6.23 1.08
N PHE A 6 -9.55 5.59 -0.09
CA PHE A 6 -10.51 5.71 -1.20
C PHE A 6 -10.63 7.11 -1.82
N VAL A 7 -9.57 7.92 -1.74
CA VAL A 7 -9.48 9.17 -2.51
C VAL A 7 -9.26 8.87 -4.00
N PRO A 8 -9.85 9.65 -4.91
CA PRO A 8 -9.72 9.38 -6.34
C PRO A 8 -8.32 9.74 -6.84
N TYR A 9 -7.73 8.91 -7.70
CA TYR A 9 -6.45 9.25 -8.33
C TYR A 9 -6.60 10.43 -9.31
N ARG A 10 -7.67 10.43 -10.11
CA ARG A 10 -8.04 11.54 -11.00
C ARG A 10 -9.12 12.38 -10.33
N VAL A 11 -8.89 13.68 -10.21
CA VAL A 11 -9.83 14.58 -9.52
C VAL A 11 -10.56 15.44 -10.55
N THR A 12 -11.86 15.61 -10.36
CA THR A 12 -12.74 16.41 -11.24
C THR A 12 -13.40 17.57 -10.49
N GLY A 13 -12.84 17.94 -9.33
CA GLY A 13 -13.44 18.85 -8.36
C GLY A 13 -14.20 18.11 -7.25
N ASP A 14 -14.82 18.88 -6.34
CA ASP A 14 -15.66 18.37 -5.26
C ASP A 14 -17.15 18.73 -5.45
N GLY A 15 -18.03 17.95 -4.82
CA GLY A 15 -19.48 18.18 -4.88
C GLY A 15 -19.95 19.46 -4.17
N ALA A 16 -19.09 20.06 -3.35
CA ALA A 16 -19.38 21.31 -2.63
C ALA A 16 -18.86 22.58 -3.34
N GLY A 17 -18.15 22.42 -4.47
CA GLY A 17 -17.55 23.54 -5.22
C GLY A 17 -16.41 24.27 -4.50
N LYS A 18 -15.86 23.70 -3.41
CA LYS A 18 -14.74 24.28 -2.65
C LYS A 18 -13.38 23.89 -3.21
N ILE A 19 -13.32 22.79 -3.96
CA ILE A 19 -12.14 22.30 -4.66
C ILE A 19 -12.51 22.21 -6.13
N THR A 20 -11.97 23.13 -6.94
CA THR A 20 -12.23 23.20 -8.39
C THR A 20 -11.06 22.66 -9.21
N GLY A 21 -9.89 22.47 -8.60
CA GLY A 21 -8.72 21.94 -9.26
C GLY A 21 -8.87 20.46 -9.61
N THR A 22 -8.20 20.05 -10.68
CA THR A 22 -8.24 18.68 -11.21
C THR A 22 -6.91 17.93 -11.07
N ASP A 23 -5.89 18.60 -10.52
CA ASP A 23 -4.56 18.03 -10.24
C ASP A 23 -4.27 18.04 -8.73
N TRP A 24 -3.82 16.90 -8.22
CA TRP A 24 -3.35 16.72 -6.84
C TRP A 24 -2.24 17.69 -6.44
N SER A 25 -1.40 18.13 -7.38
CA SER A 25 -0.38 19.15 -7.10
C SER A 25 -0.98 20.49 -6.66
N GLN A 26 -2.20 20.80 -7.12
CA GLN A 26 -2.91 22.04 -6.83
C GLN A 26 -3.84 21.92 -5.61
N ILE A 27 -4.45 20.75 -5.42
CA ILE A 27 -5.55 20.61 -4.46
C ILE A 27 -5.17 19.95 -3.13
N LYS A 28 -4.04 19.24 -3.03
CA LYS A 28 -3.75 18.38 -1.87
C LYS A 28 -3.74 19.14 -0.55
N GLU A 29 -3.20 20.36 -0.54
CA GLU A 29 -3.17 21.21 0.65
C GLU A 29 -4.59 21.62 1.06
N ARG A 30 -5.42 22.05 0.11
CA ARG A 30 -6.82 22.41 0.39
C ARG A 30 -7.63 21.23 0.91
N TYR A 31 -7.42 20.04 0.35
CA TYR A 31 -8.06 18.81 0.80
C TYR A 31 -7.60 18.42 2.22
N ALA A 32 -6.31 18.58 2.54
CA ALA A 32 -5.82 18.37 3.90
C ALA A 32 -6.40 19.39 4.88
N ASP A 33 -6.54 20.65 4.48
CA ASP A 33 -7.16 21.69 5.30
C ASP A 33 -8.62 21.36 5.59
N SER A 34 -9.41 20.85 4.64
CA SER A 34 -10.81 20.48 4.89
C SER A 34 -10.95 19.31 5.87
N ILE A 35 -10.02 18.35 5.85
CA ILE A 35 -9.97 17.27 6.84
C ILE A 35 -9.64 17.85 8.23
N LEU A 36 -8.67 18.77 8.31
CA LEU A 36 -8.30 19.40 9.56
C LEU A 36 -9.41 20.30 10.11
N GLU A 37 -10.12 21.04 9.26
CA GLU A 37 -11.32 21.82 9.63
C GLU A 37 -12.34 20.90 10.31
N TRP A 38 -12.69 19.77 9.66
CA TRP A 38 -13.63 18.80 10.23
C TRP A 38 -13.14 18.20 11.55
N ILE A 39 -11.85 17.84 11.67
CA ILE A 39 -11.29 17.30 12.92
C ILE A 39 -11.28 18.34 14.04
N ASP A 40 -10.92 19.58 13.72
CA ASP A 40 -10.88 20.72 14.66
C ASP A 40 -12.27 20.97 15.25
N ASP A 41 -13.30 20.96 14.40
CA ASP A 41 -14.69 21.22 14.81
C ASP A 41 -15.31 20.02 15.56
N ALA A 42 -15.05 18.79 15.14
CA ALA A 42 -15.76 17.62 15.65
C ALA A 42 -15.05 16.88 16.79
N PHE A 43 -13.71 16.92 16.87
CA PHE A 43 -12.97 16.04 17.78
C PHE A 43 -11.85 16.72 18.56
N LEU A 44 -11.12 17.67 17.96
CA LEU A 44 -9.90 18.25 18.54
C LEU A 44 -9.86 19.78 18.40
N PRO A 45 -10.67 20.53 19.19
CA PRO A 45 -10.71 21.98 19.10
C PRO A 45 -9.36 22.67 19.27
N GLY A 46 -8.99 23.49 18.30
CA GLY A 46 -7.75 24.24 18.25
C GLY A 46 -6.54 23.44 17.75
N ILE A 47 -6.72 22.22 17.21
CA ILE A 47 -5.61 21.40 16.70
C ILE A 47 -4.83 22.14 15.62
N ARG A 48 -5.51 22.90 14.74
CA ARG A 48 -4.86 23.65 13.65
C ARG A 48 -3.83 24.66 14.16
N LYS A 49 -4.05 25.25 15.34
CA LYS A 49 -3.12 26.21 15.98
C LYS A 49 -1.91 25.54 16.65
N ARG A 50 -1.94 24.21 16.79
CA ARG A 50 -0.90 23.42 17.47
C ARG A 50 -0.01 22.65 16.51
N ILE A 51 -0.25 22.75 15.20
CA ILE A 51 0.56 22.08 14.17
C ILE A 51 1.87 22.86 13.99
N VAL A 52 2.99 22.27 14.43
CA VAL A 52 4.33 22.85 14.27
C VAL A 52 4.87 22.64 12.85
N ALA A 53 4.58 21.48 12.26
CA ALA A 53 4.98 21.14 10.90
C ALA A 53 3.95 20.20 10.27
N ARG A 54 3.79 20.29 8.95
CA ARG A 54 2.91 19.41 8.18
C ARG A 54 3.59 18.91 6.91
N SER A 55 3.25 17.68 6.52
CA SER A 55 3.59 17.12 5.21
C SER A 55 2.35 16.44 4.65
N VAL A 56 1.95 16.86 3.46
CA VAL A 56 0.78 16.32 2.76
C VAL A 56 1.27 15.50 1.57
N GLN A 57 0.79 14.26 1.49
CA GLN A 57 1.14 13.31 0.43
C GLN A 57 -0.15 12.90 -0.29
N SER A 58 -0.22 13.22 -1.57
CA SER A 58 -1.31 12.80 -2.46
C SER A 58 -1.05 11.41 -3.07
N PRO A 59 -2.06 10.77 -3.69
CA PRO A 59 -1.86 9.54 -4.46
C PRO A 59 -0.76 9.66 -5.52
N VAL A 60 -0.65 10.82 -6.18
CA VAL A 60 0.37 11.11 -7.20
C VAL A 60 1.77 11.22 -6.56
N ASP A 61 1.88 11.85 -5.39
CA ASP A 61 3.15 11.91 -4.65
C ASP A 61 3.62 10.49 -4.25
N TYR A 62 2.69 9.64 -3.83
CA TYR A 62 2.97 8.24 -3.48
C TYR A 62 3.49 7.44 -4.68
N GLU A 63 2.84 7.52 -5.84
CA GLU A 63 3.29 6.82 -7.04
C GLU A 63 4.65 7.33 -7.56
N ARG A 64 4.93 8.64 -7.40
CA ARG A 64 6.25 9.21 -7.73
C ARG A 64 7.34 8.65 -6.83
N ARG A 65 7.05 8.47 -5.54
CA ARG A 65 8.02 7.98 -4.54
C ARG A 65 8.20 6.47 -4.59
N MET A 66 7.12 5.73 -4.88
CA MET A 66 7.09 4.28 -4.95
C MET A 66 6.53 3.89 -6.31
N ARG A 67 7.40 3.54 -7.26
CA ARG A 67 6.99 3.19 -8.63
C ARG A 67 5.99 2.03 -8.70
N SER A 68 6.03 1.14 -7.71
CA SER A 68 5.11 0.01 -7.57
C SER A 68 3.74 0.41 -7.00
N ALA A 69 3.59 1.63 -6.46
CA ALA A 69 2.33 2.18 -5.95
C ALA A 69 1.54 2.83 -7.08
N VAL A 70 1.22 2.06 -8.12
CA VAL A 70 0.47 2.51 -9.29
C VAL A 70 -0.84 3.16 -8.84
N GLN A 71 -1.13 4.35 -9.38
CA GLN A 71 -2.28 5.17 -9.00
C GLN A 71 -2.38 5.47 -7.49
N GLY A 72 -1.25 5.53 -6.78
CA GLY A 72 -1.19 5.80 -5.34
C GLY A 72 -1.57 4.61 -4.45
N THR A 73 -1.65 3.40 -5.00
CA THR A 73 -2.03 2.22 -4.24
C THR A 73 -0.85 1.66 -3.46
N HIS A 74 -0.79 1.98 -2.16
CA HIS A 74 0.24 1.47 -1.25
C HIS A 74 0.29 -0.07 -1.13
N GLN A 75 -0.75 -0.77 -1.56
CA GLN A 75 -0.86 -2.23 -1.52
C GLN A 75 -0.33 -2.92 -2.80
N HIS A 76 0.27 -2.16 -3.74
CA HIS A 76 0.80 -2.65 -5.02
C HIS A 76 -0.26 -3.16 -6.03
N GLY A 77 -1.50 -2.72 -5.88
CA GLY A 77 -2.63 -3.09 -6.74
C GLY A 77 -3.96 -2.97 -6.02
N ALA A 78 -5.05 -2.95 -6.77
CA ALA A 78 -6.40 -2.82 -6.21
C ALA A 78 -6.81 -4.08 -5.44
N PHE A 79 -7.41 -3.90 -4.26
CA PHE A 79 -7.99 -4.98 -3.47
C PHE A 79 -9.42 -5.29 -3.94
N LEU A 80 -9.54 -5.84 -5.14
CA LEU A 80 -10.83 -6.18 -5.74
C LEU A 80 -11.19 -7.63 -5.37
N PRO A 81 -12.45 -7.94 -5.02
CA PRO A 81 -12.85 -9.30 -4.61
C PRO A 81 -12.46 -10.40 -5.61
N TYR A 82 -12.42 -10.05 -6.90
CA TYR A 82 -12.05 -10.93 -8.00
C TYR A 82 -10.56 -10.93 -8.37
N GLN A 83 -9.70 -10.25 -7.58
CA GLN A 83 -8.24 -10.20 -7.77
C GLN A 83 -7.46 -10.51 -6.48
N VAL A 84 -8.12 -11.05 -5.45
CA VAL A 84 -7.52 -11.37 -4.15
C VAL A 84 -7.54 -12.86 -3.86
N GLY A 85 -6.66 -13.32 -2.95
CA GLY A 85 -6.58 -14.72 -2.56
C GLY A 85 -6.18 -15.63 -3.72
N GLY A 86 -6.97 -16.68 -3.96
CA GLY A 86 -6.76 -17.61 -5.08
C GLY A 86 -7.10 -17.03 -6.46
N PHE A 87 -7.81 -15.89 -6.51
CA PHE A 87 -8.15 -15.19 -7.76
C PHE A 87 -7.07 -14.19 -8.20
N ARG A 88 -5.86 -14.28 -7.62
CA ARG A 88 -4.74 -13.45 -8.07
C ARG A 88 -4.36 -13.81 -9.51
N PRO A 89 -4.02 -12.82 -10.34
CA PRO A 89 -3.97 -12.96 -11.80
C PRO A 89 -2.83 -13.86 -12.32
N ILE A 90 -1.81 -14.15 -11.50
CA ILE A 90 -0.64 -14.93 -11.93
C ILE A 90 -0.42 -16.10 -10.96
N PRO A 91 -1.04 -17.27 -11.21
CA PRO A 91 -0.92 -18.46 -10.37
C PRO A 91 0.52 -18.95 -10.17
N GLU A 92 1.40 -18.70 -11.14
CA GLU A 92 2.81 -19.11 -11.12
C GLU A 92 3.62 -18.44 -10.00
N PHE A 93 3.11 -17.33 -9.43
CA PHE A 93 3.71 -16.68 -8.26
C PHE A 93 3.05 -17.06 -6.94
N ALA A 94 2.05 -17.96 -6.94
CA ALA A 94 1.25 -18.26 -5.75
C ALA A 94 2.06 -18.91 -4.63
N ASP A 95 3.16 -19.60 -4.96
CA ASP A 95 4.04 -20.30 -4.03
C ASP A 95 5.36 -19.53 -3.75
N TYR A 96 5.37 -18.23 -4.02
CA TYR A 96 6.50 -17.30 -3.82
C TYR A 96 7.67 -17.50 -4.80
N ARG A 97 7.65 -18.49 -5.69
CA ARG A 97 8.66 -18.64 -6.74
C ARG A 97 8.31 -17.75 -7.94
N SER A 98 9.33 -17.34 -8.68
CA SER A 98 9.12 -16.68 -9.97
C SER A 98 9.48 -17.62 -11.13
N PRO A 99 9.05 -17.32 -12.37
CA PRO A 99 9.53 -18.02 -13.56
C PRO A 99 11.04 -17.94 -13.78
N VAL A 100 11.73 -17.00 -13.11
CA VAL A 100 13.18 -16.88 -13.13
C VAL A 100 13.76 -17.69 -11.96
N ALA A 101 14.64 -18.65 -12.28
CA ALA A 101 15.28 -19.49 -11.27
C ALA A 101 16.00 -18.66 -10.20
N ASN A 102 15.86 -19.07 -8.94
CA ASN A 102 16.45 -18.41 -7.77
C ASN A 102 15.96 -16.96 -7.51
N VAL A 103 14.81 -16.56 -8.09
CA VAL A 103 14.15 -15.29 -7.80
C VAL A 103 12.79 -15.56 -7.17
N TYR A 104 12.55 -14.92 -6.03
CA TYR A 104 11.38 -15.17 -5.18
C TYR A 104 10.64 -13.87 -4.87
N LEU A 105 9.32 -13.99 -4.73
CA LEU A 105 8.43 -12.89 -4.42
C LEU A 105 8.29 -12.76 -2.89
N CYS A 106 8.83 -11.71 -2.27
CA CYS A 106 8.82 -11.53 -0.80
C CYS A 106 8.17 -10.22 -0.34
N GLY A 107 7.68 -9.40 -1.26
CA GLY A 107 7.19 -8.04 -0.97
C GLY A 107 5.81 -8.00 -0.35
N ALA A 108 5.41 -6.84 0.19
CA ALA A 108 4.10 -6.63 0.81
C ALA A 108 2.91 -6.82 -0.16
N GLY A 109 3.13 -6.83 -1.48
CA GLY A 109 2.08 -7.17 -2.46
C GLY A 109 1.72 -8.66 -2.52
N SER A 110 2.56 -9.53 -1.95
CA SER A 110 2.39 -11.00 -2.01
C SER A 110 1.37 -11.48 -0.97
N HIS A 111 0.94 -12.74 -1.10
CA HIS A 111 0.15 -13.40 -0.06
C HIS A 111 0.92 -13.39 1.29
N PRO A 112 0.28 -13.24 2.46
CA PRO A 112 -1.16 -13.12 2.73
C PRO A 112 -1.79 -11.77 2.35
N GLY A 113 -1.00 -10.72 2.21
CA GLY A 113 -1.48 -9.40 1.82
C GLY A 113 -0.59 -8.28 2.34
N SER A 114 -0.96 -7.06 1.97
CA SER A 114 -0.25 -5.84 2.32
C SER A 114 -0.29 -5.51 3.80
N GLY A 115 0.73 -4.79 4.27
CA GLY A 115 0.85 -4.32 5.63
C GLY A 115 2.19 -4.74 6.23
N ILE A 116 2.36 -4.50 7.53
CA ILE A 116 3.57 -4.85 8.28
C ILE A 116 3.36 -6.21 8.95
N THR A 117 2.97 -7.21 8.16
CA THR A 117 2.65 -8.55 8.67
C THR A 117 3.87 -9.44 8.79
N MET A 118 4.96 -9.10 8.08
CA MET A 118 6.15 -9.95 7.87
C MET A 118 5.86 -11.30 7.18
N GLY A 119 4.60 -11.58 6.85
CA GLY A 119 4.14 -12.85 6.27
C GLY A 119 4.78 -13.16 4.91
N PRO A 120 4.75 -12.23 3.93
CA PRO A 120 5.33 -12.49 2.62
C PRO A 120 6.82 -12.84 2.68
N GLY A 121 7.59 -12.12 3.50
CA GLY A 121 9.01 -12.38 3.69
C GLY A 121 9.29 -13.73 4.35
N ARG A 122 8.54 -14.07 5.40
CA ARG A 122 8.63 -15.38 6.06
C ARG A 122 8.36 -16.53 5.09
N ASN A 123 7.30 -16.41 4.29
CA ASN A 123 6.87 -17.48 3.40
C ASN A 123 7.82 -17.65 2.20
N ALA A 124 8.35 -16.55 1.66
CA ALA A 124 9.40 -16.61 0.66
C ALA A 124 10.68 -17.26 1.21
N ALA A 125 11.08 -16.93 2.44
CA ALA A 125 12.23 -17.57 3.08
C ALA A 125 12.03 -19.08 3.27
N GLU A 126 10.82 -19.51 3.63
CA GLU A 126 10.46 -20.92 3.72
C GLU A 126 10.60 -21.64 2.36
N ALA A 127 10.13 -21.02 1.27
CA ALA A 127 10.29 -21.55 -0.09
C ALA A 127 11.78 -21.67 -0.49
N ILE A 128 12.58 -20.63 -0.22
CA ILE A 128 14.02 -20.62 -0.48
C ILE A 128 14.72 -21.74 0.29
N CYS A 129 14.41 -21.92 1.58
CA CYS A 129 15.01 -22.99 2.38
C CYS A 129 14.64 -24.38 1.83
N GLY A 130 13.41 -24.56 1.33
CA GLY A 130 12.98 -25.79 0.67
C GLY A 130 13.80 -26.09 -0.59
N ASP A 131 13.96 -25.10 -1.46
CA ASP A 131 14.68 -25.26 -2.73
C ASP A 131 16.18 -25.49 -2.52
N LEU A 132 16.77 -24.86 -1.50
CA LEU A 132 18.18 -25.00 -1.14
C LEU A 132 18.47 -26.13 -0.15
N LYS A 133 17.44 -26.86 0.32
CA LYS A 133 17.55 -27.93 1.34
C LYS A 133 18.22 -27.45 2.64
N LEU A 134 17.88 -26.25 3.06
CA LEU A 134 18.33 -25.63 4.32
C LEU A 134 17.30 -25.86 5.43
N THR A 135 17.69 -25.71 6.69
CA THR A 135 16.74 -25.78 7.81
C THR A 135 15.92 -24.49 7.91
N PHE A 136 14.63 -24.59 8.20
CA PHE A 136 13.75 -23.45 8.49
C PHE A 136 13.07 -23.64 9.85
N PRO A 137 12.78 -22.58 10.64
CA PRO A 137 12.14 -22.76 11.94
C PRO A 137 10.83 -23.53 11.85
N GLY A 138 10.76 -24.68 12.53
CA GLY A 138 9.61 -25.60 12.50
C GLY A 138 9.52 -26.51 11.27
N LYS A 139 10.49 -26.49 10.34
CA LYS A 139 10.55 -27.37 9.17
C LYS A 139 11.99 -27.76 8.81
N THR A 140 12.25 -29.06 8.72
CA THR A 140 13.52 -29.59 8.22
C THR A 140 13.28 -30.22 6.85
N PHE A 141 13.96 -29.71 5.82
CA PHE A 141 13.92 -30.31 4.48
C PHE A 141 15.03 -31.36 4.37
N ALA A 142 14.72 -32.52 3.77
CA ALA A 142 15.65 -33.64 3.68
C ALA A 142 16.93 -33.23 2.93
N LYS A 143 18.09 -33.46 3.56
CA LYS A 143 19.40 -33.33 2.91
C LYS A 143 19.62 -34.53 1.98
N VAL A 144 20.24 -34.30 0.82
CA VAL A 144 20.75 -35.37 -0.06
C VAL A 144 22.06 -35.89 0.52
#